data_AF-A0A087UP37-F1
#
_entry.id   AF-A0A087UP37-F1
#
_cell.length_a   1.000
_cell.length_b   1.000
_cell.length_c   1.000
_cell.angle_alpha   90.00
_cell.angle_beta   90.00
_cell.angle_gamma   90.00
#
_symmetry.space_group_name_H-M   'P 1'
#
loop_
_entity.id
_entity.type
_entity.pdbx_description
1 polymer ?
#
loop_
_entity_poly.entity_id
_entity_poly.type
_entity_poly.pdbx_seq_one_letter_code
_entity_poly.pdbx_strand_id
1 'polypeptide(L)'
;MADTEIVTDRTPLLERKGSSGSIESNNKFGFRSLENDDQKIKVVLNSECSRYGITNVIDVNEDSECMSPVSGENLFDQQSSDIVCIFCVAFDTRAGNIIEWHLPCDCNVDGIEFRAMASGSHRVQTDFIYFKRGQLYGLACFENMPVDNACERGARMKSVGVLAVTYTSLHHHMDFLKKQVRQLLENPGSYAEMEAYYELHKGSFPTFNAFPDHSDAFSSRLWNNFMPLMKITHPAGCFTQFMHFFGERIFVLWKLALLKKRIIFFSPPPIGVVCYRVYCTISLTAHRMSEIGQWSAQPFFYVNIADMDTLGSEKVYVACTTEKIFQSKTSLYDLYVDNQNFVSEIPMIQKLMGTSFADRTKYEQLCKLQSQVSAQQDLNTEDDETWFMR
;
A
#
# COMPACT_ATOMS: atom_id res chain seq x y z
N MET A 1 -71.19 25.89 -4.88
CA MET A 1 -70.12 26.54 -5.66
C MET A 1 -69.01 25.51 -5.75
N ALA A 2 -69.16 24.49 -6.60
CA ALA A 2 -68.95 24.51 -8.05
C ALA A 2 -67.46 24.79 -8.36
N ASP A 3 -66.71 24.00 -9.13
CA ASP A 3 -66.97 22.76 -9.87
C ASP A 3 -65.61 22.22 -10.36
N THR A 4 -65.52 20.88 -10.48
CA THR A 4 -64.84 19.99 -11.46
C THR A 4 -63.64 20.49 -12.31
N GLU A 5 -62.62 19.68 -12.65
CA GLU A 5 -62.70 18.42 -13.42
C GLU A 5 -61.49 17.47 -13.26
N ILE A 6 -61.84 16.19 -13.40
CA ILE A 6 -61.03 14.98 -13.57
C ILE A 6 -60.94 14.71 -15.08
N VAL A 7 -59.78 14.29 -15.59
CA VAL A 7 -59.73 13.47 -16.83
C VAL A 7 -58.73 12.33 -16.66
N THR A 8 -59.30 11.13 -16.56
CA THR A 8 -58.71 9.82 -16.76
C THR A 8 -58.56 9.52 -18.25
N ASP A 9 -57.54 8.76 -18.66
CA ASP A 9 -57.73 7.87 -19.81
C ASP A 9 -57.00 6.54 -19.65
N ARG A 10 -57.71 5.46 -19.99
CA ARG A 10 -57.33 4.05 -19.91
C ARG A 10 -57.55 3.42 -21.29
N THR A 11 -56.60 2.57 -21.69
CA THR A 11 -56.76 1.34 -22.52
C THR A 11 -57.07 1.48 -24.03
N PRO A 12 -56.70 0.51 -24.91
CA PRO A 12 -56.77 -0.94 -24.67
C PRO A 12 -55.64 -1.86 -25.19
N LEU A 13 -55.68 -3.06 -24.62
CA LEU A 13 -55.02 -4.31 -24.99
C LEU A 13 -55.57 -4.87 -26.32
N LEU A 14 -54.71 -5.51 -27.10
CA LEU A 14 -55.09 -6.49 -28.13
C LEU A 14 -54.28 -7.77 -27.93
N GLU A 15 -55.02 -8.85 -27.71
CA GLU A 15 -54.57 -10.23 -27.58
C GLU A 15 -54.01 -10.79 -28.89
N ARG A 16 -53.06 -11.74 -28.80
CA ARG A 16 -53.10 -12.93 -29.66
C ARG A 16 -52.54 -14.18 -28.97
N LYS A 17 -53.31 -15.25 -29.16
CA LYS A 17 -53.30 -16.61 -28.60
C LYS A 17 -52.14 -17.50 -29.08
N GLY A 18 -51.90 -18.58 -28.33
CA GLY A 18 -51.32 -19.86 -28.79
C GLY A 18 -50.38 -20.49 -27.75
N SER A 19 -50.87 -21.27 -26.78
CA SER A 19 -51.19 -22.71 -26.81
C SER A 19 -50.11 -23.58 -26.12
N SER A 20 -50.47 -24.09 -24.94
CA SER A 20 -50.24 -25.44 -24.38
C SER A 20 -49.04 -26.28 -24.85
N GLY A 21 -48.24 -26.74 -23.88
CA GLY A 21 -47.36 -27.90 -24.02
C GLY A 21 -46.57 -28.20 -22.74
N SER A 22 -47.17 -28.97 -21.83
CA SER A 22 -46.48 -29.67 -20.74
C SER A 22 -45.59 -30.79 -21.29
N ILE A 23 -44.36 -30.95 -20.79
CA ILE A 23 -43.63 -32.24 -20.67
C ILE A 23 -42.56 -32.06 -19.57
N GLU A 24 -42.60 -32.96 -18.58
CA GLU A 24 -41.54 -33.19 -17.60
C GLU A 24 -40.34 -33.94 -18.23
N SER A 25 -39.17 -33.77 -17.62
CA SER A 25 -38.15 -34.80 -17.30
C SER A 25 -36.71 -34.57 -17.81
N ASN A 26 -35.81 -34.49 -16.81
CA ASN A 26 -34.47 -35.10 -16.67
C ASN A 26 -33.30 -34.82 -17.64
N ASN A 27 -32.24 -34.26 -17.02
CA ASN A 27 -30.80 -34.57 -17.14
C ASN A 27 -30.11 -34.62 -18.52
N LYS A 28 -29.13 -33.71 -18.74
CA LYS A 28 -27.69 -34.05 -18.90
C LYS A 28 -26.81 -32.82 -19.16
N PHE A 29 -25.63 -32.84 -18.55
CA PHE A 29 -24.46 -32.01 -18.82
C PHE A 29 -24.13 -31.87 -20.32
N GLY A 30 -23.67 -30.69 -20.73
CA GLY A 30 -23.11 -30.45 -22.07
C GLY A 30 -22.31 -29.15 -22.16
N PHE A 31 -21.06 -29.16 -21.67
CA PHE A 31 -20.03 -28.17 -22.01
C PHE A 31 -19.64 -28.34 -23.48
N ARG A 32 -20.30 -27.64 -24.41
CA ARG A 32 -19.80 -27.41 -25.78
C ARG A 32 -20.45 -26.14 -26.36
N SER A 33 -19.72 -25.03 -26.36
CA SER A 33 -19.70 -24.02 -27.46
C SER A 33 -19.00 -22.73 -26.99
N LEU A 34 -17.69 -22.78 -26.74
CA LEU A 34 -16.84 -21.59 -26.60
C LEU A 34 -15.62 -21.63 -27.54
N GLU A 35 -15.23 -22.80 -28.05
CA GLU A 35 -14.08 -22.95 -28.97
C GLU A 35 -14.33 -22.40 -30.38
N ASN A 36 -15.59 -22.33 -30.83
CA ASN A 36 -15.92 -21.86 -32.19
C ASN A 36 -15.92 -20.32 -32.31
N ASP A 37 -16.06 -19.59 -31.20
CA ASP A 37 -16.00 -18.12 -31.19
C ASP A 37 -14.54 -17.62 -31.13
N ASP A 38 -13.65 -18.36 -30.47
CA ASP A 38 -12.21 -18.07 -30.40
C ASP A 38 -11.50 -18.19 -31.76
N GLN A 39 -11.96 -19.08 -32.64
CA GLN A 39 -11.40 -19.22 -33.99
C GLN A 39 -11.77 -18.06 -34.92
N LYS A 40 -12.94 -17.44 -34.72
CA LYS A 40 -13.33 -16.23 -35.47
C LYS A 40 -12.53 -15.00 -35.03
N ILE A 41 -12.20 -14.88 -33.75
CA ILE A 41 -11.41 -13.77 -33.21
C ILE A 41 -9.94 -13.84 -33.69
N LYS A 42 -9.34 -15.04 -33.74
CA LYS A 42 -7.98 -15.24 -34.27
C LYS A 42 -7.82 -14.88 -35.76
N VAL A 43 -8.84 -15.13 -36.57
CA VAL A 43 -8.81 -14.78 -38.01
C VAL A 43 -8.91 -13.26 -38.22
N VAL A 44 -9.67 -12.57 -37.39
CA VAL A 44 -9.77 -11.09 -37.43
C VAL A 44 -8.45 -10.44 -37.00
N LEU A 45 -7.83 -10.92 -35.91
CA LEU A 45 -6.54 -10.40 -35.42
C LEU A 45 -5.38 -10.59 -36.41
N ASN A 46 -5.33 -11.73 -37.11
CA ASN A 46 -4.30 -11.97 -38.14
C ASN A 46 -4.48 -11.11 -39.40
N SER A 47 -5.71 -10.67 -39.70
CA SER A 47 -5.98 -9.79 -40.85
C SER A 47 -5.61 -8.32 -40.60
N GLU A 48 -5.48 -7.91 -39.34
CA GLU A 48 -5.08 -6.53 -38.97
C GLU A 48 -3.58 -6.39 -38.69
N CYS A 49 -2.90 -7.48 -38.33
CA CYS A 49 -1.45 -7.49 -38.06
C CYS A 49 -0.59 -7.26 -39.32
N SER A 50 -1.13 -7.55 -40.51
CA SER A 50 -0.47 -7.29 -41.80
C SER A 50 -0.53 -5.82 -42.27
N ARG A 51 -1.29 -4.95 -41.58
CA ARG A 51 -1.37 -3.51 -41.88
C ARG A 51 -0.28 -2.66 -41.21
N TYR A 52 0.43 -3.19 -40.20
CA TYR A 52 1.38 -2.42 -39.37
C TYR A 52 2.81 -2.97 -39.34
N GLY A 53 3.17 -3.91 -40.22
CA GLY A 53 4.57 -4.23 -40.52
C GLY A 53 5.43 -4.69 -39.33
N ILE A 54 4.86 -5.45 -38.39
CA ILE A 54 5.63 -6.04 -37.28
C ILE A 54 6.09 -7.43 -37.68
N THR A 55 7.27 -7.52 -38.29
CA THR A 55 8.05 -8.76 -38.40
C THR A 55 9.12 -8.74 -37.33
N ASN A 56 9.03 -9.63 -36.34
CA ASN A 56 10.16 -10.33 -35.72
C ASN A 56 9.62 -11.32 -34.68
N VAL A 57 9.39 -12.55 -35.14
CA VAL A 57 9.31 -13.74 -34.32
C VAL A 57 10.76 -14.15 -34.05
N ILE A 58 11.18 -14.19 -32.79
CA ILE A 58 12.44 -14.84 -32.40
C ILE A 58 12.06 -16.22 -31.85
N ASP A 59 12.57 -17.23 -32.54
CA ASP A 59 12.49 -18.65 -32.22
C ASP A 59 13.01 -18.94 -30.80
N VAL A 60 12.23 -19.73 -30.07
CA VAL A 60 12.65 -20.39 -28.84
C VAL A 60 13.37 -21.67 -29.25
N ASN A 61 14.71 -21.68 -29.19
CA ASN A 61 15.46 -22.93 -29.14
C ASN A 61 15.51 -23.41 -27.68
N GLU A 62 14.82 -24.53 -27.45
CA GLU A 62 15.07 -25.44 -26.33
C GLU A 62 16.47 -26.04 -26.48
N ASP A 63 17.22 -26.05 -25.37
CA ASP A 63 18.31 -26.98 -25.01
C ASP A 63 19.43 -26.25 -24.25
N SER A 64 19.44 -26.35 -22.93
CA SER A 64 20.69 -26.47 -22.18
C SER A 64 20.48 -27.09 -20.81
N GLU A 65 21.39 -28.00 -20.49
CA GLU A 65 21.27 -29.11 -19.55
C GLU A 65 21.20 -28.73 -18.06
N CYS A 66 20.58 -29.64 -17.32
CA CYS A 66 20.44 -29.71 -15.87
C CYS A 66 21.80 -29.67 -15.14
N MET A 67 21.92 -28.79 -14.14
CA MET A 67 22.89 -28.93 -13.04
C MET A 67 22.12 -28.96 -11.71
N SER A 68 22.44 -29.96 -10.90
CA SER A 68 21.80 -30.32 -9.62
C SER A 68 21.96 -29.23 -8.54
N PRO A 69 21.05 -29.16 -7.55
CA PRO A 69 21.16 -28.18 -6.49
C PRO A 69 22.26 -28.59 -5.51
N VAL A 70 23.25 -27.72 -5.33
CA VAL A 70 24.21 -27.82 -4.23
C VAL A 70 23.46 -27.53 -2.94
N SER A 71 23.67 -28.43 -2.00
CA SER A 71 23.09 -28.54 -0.66
C SER A 71 23.26 -27.29 0.20
N GLY A 72 22.15 -26.83 0.78
CA GLY A 72 22.04 -26.39 2.17
C GLY A 72 22.94 -25.25 2.64
N GLU A 73 22.55 -24.01 2.34
CA GLU A 73 22.92 -22.85 3.16
C GLU A 73 21.65 -22.08 3.58
N ASN A 74 21.59 -21.69 4.85
CA ASN A 74 20.47 -20.99 5.48
C ASN A 74 20.18 -19.66 4.77
N LEU A 75 19.08 -19.59 4.01
CA LEU A 75 18.63 -18.43 3.22
C LEU A 75 17.96 -17.30 4.03
N PHE A 76 18.07 -17.28 5.37
CA PHE A 76 17.28 -16.38 6.23
C PHE A 76 18.06 -15.24 6.91
N ASP A 77 19.30 -14.96 6.51
CA ASP A 77 20.06 -13.84 7.12
C ASP A 77 20.93 -13.06 6.12
N GLN A 78 20.40 -12.80 4.92
CA GLN A 78 20.96 -11.75 4.07
C GLN A 78 20.53 -10.39 4.63
N GLN A 79 21.35 -9.83 5.52
CA GLN A 79 21.25 -8.43 5.93
C GLN A 79 21.20 -7.56 4.67
N SER A 80 20.06 -6.88 4.44
CA SER A 80 19.91 -6.04 3.26
C SER A 80 20.84 -4.84 3.38
N SER A 81 21.81 -4.75 2.47
CA SER A 81 22.66 -3.57 2.32
C SER A 81 21.99 -2.61 1.34
N ASP A 82 21.04 -1.82 1.83
CA ASP A 82 20.18 -0.94 1.03
C ASP A 82 20.08 0.49 1.56
N ILE A 83 20.75 0.80 2.67
CA ILE A 83 20.73 2.14 3.28
C ILE A 83 21.59 3.11 2.47
N VAL A 84 20.99 4.25 2.11
CA VAL A 84 21.63 5.39 1.46
C VAL A 84 22.11 6.41 2.47
N CYS A 85 21.32 6.60 3.53
CA CYS A 85 21.59 7.59 4.56
C CYS A 85 20.96 7.15 5.88
N ILE A 86 21.63 7.44 6.98
CA ILE A 86 21.08 7.39 8.34
C ILE A 86 21.08 8.80 8.93
N PHE A 87 20.06 9.14 9.72
CA PHE A 87 19.90 10.50 10.23
C PHE A 87 19.24 10.54 11.60
N CYS A 88 19.46 11.63 12.32
CA CYS A 88 18.82 12.01 13.57
C CYS A 88 18.20 13.40 13.39
N VAL A 89 16.92 13.52 13.67
CA VAL A 89 16.17 14.78 13.73
C VAL A 89 15.84 15.07 15.19
N ALA A 90 16.06 16.30 15.64
CA ALA A 90 15.71 16.75 16.98
C ALA A 90 14.72 17.91 16.91
N PHE A 91 13.91 18.05 17.96
CA PHE A 91 13.06 19.22 18.11
C PHE A 91 13.79 20.31 18.89
N ASP A 92 14.04 21.44 18.25
CA ASP A 92 14.55 22.66 18.88
C ASP A 92 13.38 23.61 19.20
N THR A 93 13.40 24.16 20.42
CA THR A 93 12.30 25.03 20.90
C THR A 93 12.17 26.37 20.17
N ARG A 94 13.20 26.78 19.41
CA ARG A 94 13.25 28.04 18.65
C ARG A 94 13.16 27.82 17.15
N ALA A 95 13.89 26.84 16.63
CA ALA A 95 13.98 26.54 15.20
C ALA A 95 12.93 25.50 14.73
N GLY A 96 12.28 24.80 15.64
CA GLY A 96 11.38 23.69 15.31
C GLY A 96 12.16 22.41 15.02
N ASN A 97 11.70 21.61 14.05
CA ASN A 97 12.40 20.38 13.69
C ASN A 97 13.72 20.73 12.98
N ILE A 98 14.82 20.14 13.44
CA ILE A 98 16.16 20.31 12.85
C ILE A 98 16.82 18.96 12.61
N ILE A 99 17.64 18.89 11.57
CA ILE A 99 18.53 17.75 11.36
C ILE A 99 19.70 17.93 12.33
N GLU A 100 19.76 17.09 13.35
CA GLU A 100 20.80 17.13 14.38
C GLU A 100 22.09 16.48 13.88
N TRP A 101 21.96 15.38 13.13
CA TRP A 101 23.08 14.59 12.63
C TRP A 101 22.64 13.71 11.45
N HIS A 102 23.55 13.42 10.52
CA HIS A 102 23.33 12.42 9.47
C HIS A 102 24.65 11.88 8.89
N LEU A 103 24.55 10.73 8.23
CA LEU A 103 25.63 10.10 7.49
C LEU A 103 25.07 9.45 6.20
N PRO A 104 25.74 9.56 5.04
CA PRO A 104 26.99 10.29 4.82
C PRO A 104 26.78 11.82 4.84
N CYS A 105 27.83 12.59 5.14
CA CYS A 105 27.75 14.04 5.35
C CYS A 105 27.40 14.83 4.08
N ASP A 106 27.62 14.23 2.90
CA ASP A 106 27.31 14.80 1.59
C ASP A 106 25.91 14.40 1.08
N CYS A 107 25.18 13.56 1.82
CA CYS A 107 23.80 13.25 1.48
C CYS A 107 22.94 14.50 1.61
N ASN A 108 22.23 14.87 0.54
CA ASN A 108 21.22 15.90 0.64
C ASN A 108 20.10 15.36 1.54
N VAL A 109 19.95 15.93 2.74
CA VAL A 109 18.94 15.57 3.75
C VAL A 109 17.88 16.66 3.94
N ASP A 110 17.94 17.76 3.19
CA ASP A 110 17.00 18.88 3.31
C ASP A 110 15.53 18.44 3.25
N GLY A 111 14.76 18.90 4.24
CA GLY A 111 13.32 18.68 4.35
C GLY A 111 12.91 17.33 4.95
N ILE A 112 13.85 16.43 5.27
CA ILE A 112 13.50 15.17 5.96
C ILE A 112 12.96 15.42 7.37
N GLU A 113 13.36 16.50 8.02
CA GLU A 113 12.95 16.91 9.37
C GLU A 113 11.45 17.14 9.48
N PHE A 114 10.79 17.50 8.37
CA PHE A 114 9.33 17.68 8.29
C PHE A 114 8.57 16.40 7.93
N ARG A 115 9.29 15.33 7.59
CA ARG A 115 8.74 14.00 7.28
C ARG A 115 9.00 12.99 8.40
N ALA A 116 10.17 13.07 9.02
CA ALA A 116 10.59 12.20 10.11
C ALA A 116 9.88 12.52 11.44
N MET A 117 9.39 13.76 11.62
CA MET A 117 8.54 14.15 12.74
C MET A 117 7.26 14.79 12.22
N ALA A 118 6.14 14.09 12.38
CA ALA A 118 4.84 14.55 11.92
C ALA A 118 4.27 15.69 12.76
N SER A 119 3.37 16.47 12.14
CA SER A 119 2.60 17.46 12.88
C SER A 119 1.78 16.77 13.97
N GLY A 120 1.90 17.24 15.21
CA GLY A 120 1.23 16.66 16.38
C GLY A 120 2.00 15.55 17.09
N SER A 121 3.21 15.18 16.68
CA SER A 121 4.00 14.10 17.32
C SER A 121 4.26 14.34 18.82
N HIS A 122 4.25 15.60 19.29
CA HIS A 122 4.32 15.93 20.72
C HIS A 122 3.19 15.33 21.59
N ARG A 123 2.09 14.86 20.98
CA ARG A 123 0.94 14.27 21.68
C ARG A 123 1.10 12.77 21.95
N VAL A 124 2.09 12.14 21.33
CA VAL A 124 2.37 10.72 21.49
C VAL A 124 3.75 10.54 22.08
N GLN A 125 3.93 9.44 22.81
CA GLN A 125 5.24 9.09 23.36
C GLN A 125 6.16 8.53 22.28
N THR A 126 5.64 7.68 21.41
CA THR A 126 6.40 7.04 20.33
C THR A 126 5.57 7.00 19.06
N ASP A 127 6.26 6.99 17.91
CA ASP A 127 5.67 6.77 16.60
C ASP A 127 6.73 6.22 15.65
N PHE A 128 6.31 5.69 14.50
CA PHE A 128 7.21 5.41 13.38
C PHE A 128 6.58 5.95 12.10
N ILE A 129 7.38 6.35 11.13
CA ILE A 129 6.88 7.00 9.92
C ILE A 129 7.61 6.45 8.71
N TYR A 130 6.85 5.97 7.73
CA TYR A 130 7.36 5.75 6.39
C TYR A 130 7.10 6.99 5.55
N PHE A 131 8.04 7.37 4.69
CA PHE A 131 7.86 8.50 3.78
C PHE A 131 8.63 8.27 2.48
N LYS A 132 8.21 8.94 1.40
CA LYS A 132 8.94 8.96 0.12
C LYS A 132 9.73 10.26 0.00
N ARG A 133 10.96 10.20 -0.53
CA ARG A 133 11.77 11.38 -0.83
C ARG A 133 12.48 11.22 -2.17
N GLY A 134 11.97 11.90 -3.19
CA GLY A 134 12.40 11.69 -4.57
C GLY A 134 12.16 10.23 -4.97
N GLN A 135 13.24 9.52 -5.26
CA GLN A 135 13.22 8.09 -5.59
C GLN A 135 13.57 7.17 -4.40
N LEU A 136 13.85 7.75 -3.24
CA LEU A 136 14.18 7.01 -2.02
C LEU A 136 12.96 6.89 -1.11
N TYR A 137 13.03 5.94 -0.19
CA TYR A 137 12.06 5.72 0.87
C TYR A 137 12.73 5.85 2.22
N GLY A 138 12.04 6.45 3.17
CA GLY A 138 12.52 6.63 4.53
C GLY A 138 11.68 5.87 5.53
N LEU A 139 12.35 5.36 6.57
CA LEU A 139 11.73 4.93 7.82
C LEU A 139 12.35 5.75 8.95
N ALA A 140 11.51 6.38 9.77
CA ALA A 140 11.92 7.13 10.95
C ALA A 140 11.16 6.63 12.19
N CYS A 141 11.84 6.51 13.33
CA CYS A 141 11.27 6.18 14.62
C CYS A 141 11.41 7.37 15.56
N PHE A 142 10.29 7.82 16.10
CA PHE A 142 10.16 8.99 16.95
C PHE A 142 9.95 8.59 18.41
N GLU A 143 10.55 9.33 19.32
CA GLU A 143 10.25 9.26 20.75
C GLU A 143 10.26 10.65 21.40
N ASN A 144 9.30 10.83 22.31
CA ASN A 144 9.10 11.99 23.15
C ASN A 144 9.35 11.60 24.61
N MET A 145 10.45 12.10 25.17
CA MET A 145 10.86 11.85 26.54
C MET A 145 10.58 13.08 27.41
N PRO A 146 9.71 12.98 28.43
CA PRO A 146 9.56 14.04 29.42
C PRO A 146 10.90 14.31 30.13
N VAL A 147 11.26 15.57 30.29
CA VAL A 147 12.49 15.99 30.97
C VAL A 147 12.19 17.08 31.98
N ASP A 148 12.81 17.03 33.15
CA ASP A 148 12.72 18.09 34.17
C ASP A 148 13.66 19.26 33.82
N ASN A 149 13.49 19.82 32.62
CA ASN A 149 14.28 20.94 32.12
C ASN A 149 13.37 22.03 31.55
N ALA A 150 13.35 23.19 32.21
CA ALA A 150 12.56 24.35 31.79
C ALA A 150 13.00 24.91 30.43
N CYS A 151 14.30 24.81 30.09
CA CYS A 151 14.82 25.25 28.80
C CYS A 151 14.30 24.40 27.63
N GLU A 152 14.03 23.11 27.89
CA GLU A 152 13.47 22.16 26.91
C GLU A 152 11.94 22.08 27.00
N ARG A 153 11.28 23.01 27.73
CA ARG A 153 9.82 23.04 27.93
C ARG A 153 9.24 21.72 28.43
N GLY A 154 10.00 20.98 29.22
CA GLY A 154 9.52 19.75 29.84
C GLY A 154 9.57 18.49 28.95
N ALA A 155 10.05 18.59 27.71
CA ALA A 155 10.07 17.46 26.78
C ALA A 155 11.26 17.51 25.80
N ARG A 156 11.95 16.38 25.67
CA ARG A 156 12.98 16.16 24.66
C ARG A 156 12.46 15.20 23.61
N MET A 157 12.50 15.62 22.35
CA MET A 157 11.94 14.87 21.24
C MET A 157 12.99 14.64 20.17
N LYS A 158 13.13 13.38 19.75
CA LYS A 158 14.03 12.98 18.67
C LYS A 158 13.33 11.99 17.74
N SER A 159 13.84 11.93 16.51
CA SER A 159 13.49 10.91 15.55
C SER A 159 14.74 10.41 14.83
N VAL A 160 14.97 9.10 14.85
CA VAL A 160 16.10 8.46 14.17
C VAL A 160 15.57 7.69 12.98
N GLY A 161 16.19 7.84 11.81
CA GLY A 161 15.71 7.21 10.59
C GLY A 161 16.78 6.89 9.57
N VAL A 162 16.36 6.15 8.55
CA VAL A 162 17.18 5.74 7.40
C VAL A 162 16.46 6.08 6.11
N LEU A 163 17.23 6.31 5.05
CA LEU A 163 16.78 6.35 3.65
C LEU A 163 17.31 5.11 2.93
N ALA A 164 16.47 4.47 2.13
CA ALA A 164 16.80 3.29 1.33
C ALA A 164 16.20 3.39 -0.08
N VAL A 165 16.69 2.58 -1.01
CA VAL A 165 16.18 2.52 -2.40
C VAL A 165 14.83 1.82 -2.52
N THR A 166 14.53 0.91 -1.60
CA THR A 166 13.28 0.16 -1.58
C THR A 166 12.60 0.35 -0.23
N TYR A 167 11.27 0.37 -0.25
CA TYR A 167 10.46 0.44 0.97
C TYR A 167 10.22 -0.94 1.60
N THR A 168 10.46 -2.03 0.88
CA THR A 168 10.10 -3.38 1.33
C THR A 168 11.00 -3.89 2.45
N SER A 169 12.28 -3.51 2.45
CA SER A 169 13.28 -3.91 3.46
C SER A 169 13.35 -2.97 4.66
N LEU A 170 12.78 -1.76 4.58
CA LEU A 170 12.89 -0.74 5.64
C LEU A 170 12.52 -1.25 7.04
N HIS A 171 11.53 -2.15 7.12
CA HIS A 171 11.06 -2.73 8.36
C HIS A 171 12.15 -3.50 9.15
N HIS A 172 13.18 -4.04 8.46
CA HIS A 172 14.32 -4.70 9.12
C HIS A 172 15.12 -3.75 10.03
N HIS A 173 15.08 -2.44 9.75
CA HIS A 173 15.83 -1.45 10.52
C HIS A 173 15.04 -0.94 11.73
N MET A 174 13.72 -1.19 11.81
CA MET A 174 12.84 -0.55 12.79
C MET A 174 13.26 -0.75 14.25
N ASP A 175 13.62 -1.97 14.63
CA ASP A 175 14.00 -2.28 16.02
C ASP A 175 15.29 -1.58 16.44
N PHE A 176 16.26 -1.51 15.52
CA PHE A 176 17.48 -0.74 15.74
C PHE A 176 17.16 0.74 15.93
N LEU A 177 16.36 1.34 15.04
CA LEU A 177 16.03 2.78 15.10
C LEU A 177 15.28 3.14 16.39
N LYS A 178 14.34 2.30 16.84
CA LYS A 178 13.65 2.47 18.13
C LYS A 178 14.61 2.45 19.32
N LYS A 179 15.61 1.56 19.29
CA LYS A 179 16.64 1.54 20.34
C LYS A 179 17.52 2.80 20.29
N GLN A 180 17.94 3.22 19.10
CA GLN A 180 18.82 4.38 18.93
C GLN A 180 18.16 5.70 19.35
N VAL A 181 16.87 5.91 19.03
CA VAL A 181 16.19 7.15 19.43
C VAL A 181 16.17 7.29 20.95
N ARG A 182 15.88 6.21 21.67
CA ARG A 182 15.92 6.18 23.14
C ARG A 182 17.32 6.47 23.69
N GLN A 183 18.34 5.81 23.15
CA GLN A 183 19.73 6.03 23.57
C GLN A 183 20.17 7.49 23.35
N LEU A 184 19.80 8.11 22.23
CA LEU A 184 20.14 9.50 21.94
C LEU A 184 19.36 10.53 22.75
N LEU A 185 18.18 10.16 23.26
CA LEU A 185 17.42 10.96 24.20
C LEU A 185 18.10 10.96 25.58
N GLU A 186 18.54 9.79 26.05
CA GLU A 186 19.25 9.62 27.33
C GLU A 186 20.67 10.21 27.27
N ASN A 187 21.41 9.98 26.18
CA ASN A 187 22.81 10.39 25.98
C ASN A 187 22.98 11.17 24.64
N PRO A 188 22.64 12.48 24.60
CA PRO A 188 22.77 13.29 23.39
C PRO A 188 24.20 13.31 22.84
N GLY A 189 24.36 13.24 21.51
CA GLY A 189 25.65 13.30 20.83
C GLY A 189 26.35 11.94 20.63
N SER A 190 25.78 10.85 21.14
CA SER A 190 26.37 9.50 21.02
C SER A 190 25.98 8.79 19.72
N TYR A 191 26.62 9.14 18.60
CA TYR A 191 26.28 8.59 17.26
C TYR A 191 27.08 7.35 16.82
N ALA A 192 28.02 6.86 17.64
CA ALA A 192 28.92 5.77 17.24
C ALA A 192 28.21 4.46 16.84
N GLU A 193 27.11 4.10 17.51
CA GLU A 193 26.30 2.93 17.13
C GLU A 193 25.60 3.13 15.78
N MET A 194 25.16 4.36 15.47
CA MET A 194 24.54 4.71 14.19
C MET A 194 25.55 4.69 13.04
N GLU A 195 26.77 5.18 13.26
CA GLU A 195 27.87 5.09 12.30
C GLU A 195 28.22 3.64 11.98
N ALA A 196 28.38 2.79 12.99
CA ALA A 196 28.66 1.37 12.80
C ALA A 196 27.53 0.66 12.06
N TYR A 197 26.28 0.99 12.38
CA TYR A 197 25.12 0.41 11.72
C TYR A 197 25.04 0.79 10.24
N TYR A 198 25.30 2.06 9.92
CA TYR A 198 25.36 2.52 8.54
C TYR A 198 26.47 1.83 7.76
N GLU A 199 27.67 1.73 8.31
CA GLU A 199 28.79 1.05 7.64
C GLU A 199 28.49 -0.42 7.32
N LEU A 200 27.71 -1.10 8.17
CA LEU A 200 27.28 -2.48 7.96
C LEU A 200 26.18 -2.62 6.89
N HIS A 201 25.26 -1.66 6.80
CA HIS A 201 24.04 -1.76 5.98
C HIS A 201 24.02 -0.82 4.76
N LYS A 202 25.07 -0.02 4.54
CA LYS A 202 25.12 0.91 3.41
C LYS A 202 25.08 0.16 2.08
N GLY A 203 24.24 0.64 1.17
CA GLY A 203 24.18 0.10 -0.19
C GLY A 203 25.46 0.38 -0.96
N SER A 204 25.91 -0.58 -1.78
CA SER A 204 27.05 -0.39 -2.68
C SER A 204 26.58 0.23 -4.01
N PHE A 205 27.32 1.19 -4.56
CA PHE A 205 26.90 1.96 -5.75
C PHE A 205 26.66 1.20 -7.10
N PRO A 206 26.98 -0.09 -7.32
CA PRO A 206 26.51 -0.78 -8.54
C PRO A 206 25.05 -1.30 -8.45
N THR A 207 24.40 -1.32 -7.28
CA THR A 207 22.97 -1.69 -7.16
C THR A 207 22.00 -0.54 -7.45
N PHE A 208 22.48 0.70 -7.49
CA PHE A 208 21.65 1.91 -7.70
C PHE A 208 21.39 2.24 -9.17
N ASN A 209 22.26 1.77 -10.10
CA ASN A 209 22.09 1.99 -11.55
C ASN A 209 21.11 1.02 -12.20
N ALA A 210 20.59 0.09 -11.42
CA ALA A 210 19.43 -0.68 -11.76
C ALA A 210 18.25 -0.02 -11.04
N PHE A 211 17.72 1.06 -11.63
CA PHE A 211 16.28 1.30 -11.54
C PHE A 211 15.60 0.48 -12.65
N PRO A 212 15.51 -0.87 -12.64
CA PRO A 212 14.32 -1.43 -13.23
C PRO A 212 13.19 -0.81 -12.43
N ASP A 213 12.14 -0.38 -13.12
CA ASP A 213 10.81 -0.72 -12.66
C ASP A 213 10.85 -2.20 -12.31
N HIS A 214 11.26 -2.54 -11.08
CA HIS A 214 11.13 -3.87 -10.56
C HIS A 214 9.64 -3.99 -10.29
N SER A 215 8.92 -4.26 -11.38
CA SER A 215 7.74 -5.10 -11.42
C SER A 215 8.13 -6.43 -10.78
N ASP A 216 8.29 -6.39 -9.47
CA ASP A 216 8.06 -7.45 -8.51
C ASP A 216 8.33 -8.88 -9.01
N ALA A 217 9.50 -9.08 -9.62
CA ALA A 217 10.02 -10.42 -9.93
C ALA A 217 10.28 -11.22 -8.64
N PHE A 218 10.23 -10.53 -7.49
CA PHE A 218 10.24 -11.11 -6.15
C PHE A 218 8.83 -11.48 -5.68
N SER A 219 7.78 -10.65 -5.84
CA SER A 219 6.38 -11.11 -5.61
C SER A 219 6.03 -12.30 -6.48
N SER A 220 6.38 -12.31 -7.77
CA SER A 220 6.00 -13.42 -8.64
C SER A 220 6.64 -14.76 -8.20
N ARG A 221 7.83 -14.72 -7.59
CA ARG A 221 8.51 -15.90 -7.02
C ARG A 221 7.99 -16.28 -5.63
N LEU A 222 7.73 -15.31 -4.74
CA LEU A 222 7.16 -15.56 -3.41
C LEU A 222 5.77 -16.21 -3.50
N TRP A 223 4.93 -15.80 -4.46
CA TRP A 223 3.61 -16.39 -4.66
C TRP A 223 3.63 -17.85 -5.10
N ASN A 224 4.76 -18.35 -5.61
CA ASN A 224 4.84 -19.70 -6.17
C ASN A 224 5.38 -20.76 -5.19
N ASN A 225 6.02 -20.39 -4.07
CA ASN A 225 6.56 -21.36 -3.11
C ASN A 225 6.51 -20.80 -1.69
N PHE A 226 5.58 -21.31 -0.85
CA PHE A 226 5.39 -21.02 0.57
C PHE A 226 5.29 -19.52 0.93
N MET A 227 4.11 -19.06 1.39
CA MET A 227 4.02 -17.78 2.09
C MET A 227 4.48 -17.97 3.53
N PRO A 228 5.72 -17.60 3.92
CA PRO A 228 6.04 -17.49 5.34
C PRO A 228 5.10 -16.47 5.97
N LEU A 229 4.56 -16.78 7.15
CA LEU A 229 3.79 -15.82 7.94
C LEU A 229 4.65 -14.58 8.17
N MET A 230 4.27 -13.45 7.56
CA MET A 230 4.98 -12.20 7.77
C MET A 230 4.62 -11.70 9.17
N LYS A 231 5.65 -11.49 10.01
CA LYS A 231 5.45 -10.90 11.34
C LYS A 231 4.77 -9.54 11.23
N ILE A 232 4.02 -9.16 12.25
CA ILE A 232 3.35 -7.84 12.35
C ILE A 232 4.35 -6.67 12.26
N THR A 233 5.63 -6.93 12.52
CA THR A 233 6.72 -5.97 12.31
C THR A 233 6.91 -5.59 10.83
N HIS A 234 6.42 -6.40 9.90
CA HIS A 234 6.37 -6.09 8.47
C HIS A 234 5.03 -5.43 8.10
N PRO A 235 5.00 -4.39 7.25
CA PRO A 235 3.77 -3.76 6.78
C PRO A 235 2.72 -4.75 6.23
N ALA A 236 3.14 -5.76 5.47
CA ALA A 236 2.23 -6.79 4.95
C ALA A 236 1.76 -7.80 6.00
N GLY A 237 2.46 -7.95 7.14
CA GLY A 237 1.98 -8.74 8.27
C GLY A 237 0.71 -8.15 8.89
N CYS A 238 0.46 -6.85 8.66
CA CYS A 238 -0.74 -6.15 9.12
C CYS A 238 -1.95 -6.26 8.17
N PHE A 239 -1.85 -7.02 7.07
CA PHE A 239 -2.90 -7.05 6.04
C PHE A 239 -4.21 -7.64 6.57
N THR A 240 -4.12 -8.62 7.46
CA THR A 240 -5.28 -9.20 8.15
C THR A 240 -6.05 -8.14 8.95
N GLN A 241 -5.34 -7.35 9.75
CA GLN A 241 -5.93 -6.28 10.55
C GLN A 241 -6.49 -5.19 9.65
N PHE A 242 -5.81 -4.86 8.55
CA PHE A 242 -6.31 -3.96 7.50
C PHE A 242 -7.64 -4.45 6.89
N MET A 243 -7.74 -5.75 6.58
CA MET A 243 -8.95 -6.37 6.07
C MET A 243 -10.10 -6.34 7.09
N HIS A 244 -9.84 -6.66 8.35
CA HIS A 244 -10.87 -6.58 9.39
C HIS A 244 -11.30 -5.14 9.68
N PHE A 245 -10.36 -4.20 9.70
CA PHE A 245 -10.63 -2.79 9.96
C PHE A 245 -11.56 -2.16 8.92
N PHE A 246 -11.37 -2.44 7.62
CA PHE A 246 -12.25 -1.91 6.57
C PHE A 246 -13.46 -2.79 6.27
N GLY A 247 -13.46 -4.06 6.70
CA GLY A 247 -14.53 -5.00 6.40
C GLY A 247 -14.79 -5.13 4.90
N GLU A 248 -16.06 -5.19 4.52
CA GLU A 248 -16.49 -5.21 3.10
C GLU A 248 -16.00 -3.99 2.30
N ARG A 249 -15.71 -2.87 2.97
CA ARG A 249 -15.25 -1.63 2.31
C ARG A 249 -13.82 -1.73 1.80
N ILE A 250 -13.06 -2.79 2.15
CA ILE A 250 -11.77 -3.06 1.51
C ILE A 250 -11.90 -3.18 -0.01
N PHE A 251 -13.04 -3.67 -0.51
CA PHE A 251 -13.31 -3.75 -1.95
C PHE A 251 -13.50 -2.37 -2.60
N VAL A 252 -13.90 -1.35 -1.84
CA VAL A 252 -13.92 0.03 -2.34
C VAL A 252 -12.48 0.53 -2.54
N LEU A 253 -11.60 0.30 -1.56
CA LEU A 253 -10.17 0.64 -1.69
C LEU A 253 -9.54 -0.11 -2.87
N TRP A 254 -9.80 -1.41 -2.99
CA TRP A 254 -9.32 -2.23 -4.10
C TRP A 254 -9.77 -1.70 -5.47
N LYS A 255 -11.07 -1.45 -5.64
CA LYS A 255 -11.63 -0.88 -6.88
C LYS A 255 -10.94 0.44 -7.25
N LEU A 256 -10.82 1.37 -6.29
CA LEU A 256 -10.26 2.68 -6.54
C LEU A 256 -8.74 2.63 -6.78
N ALA A 257 -8.02 1.75 -6.09
CA ALA A 257 -6.59 1.52 -6.31
C ALA A 257 -6.33 0.94 -7.71
N LEU A 258 -7.13 -0.05 -8.16
CA LEU A 258 -7.06 -0.59 -9.53
C LEU A 258 -7.44 0.46 -10.60
N LEU A 259 -8.38 1.35 -10.29
CA LEU A 259 -8.74 2.51 -11.12
C LEU A 259 -7.71 3.65 -11.04
N LYS A 260 -6.56 3.41 -10.40
CA LYS A 260 -5.44 4.34 -10.29
C LYS A 260 -5.87 5.70 -9.72
N LYS A 261 -6.70 5.69 -8.67
CA LYS A 261 -7.18 6.91 -8.01
C LYS A 261 -6.17 7.44 -6.99
N ARG A 262 -6.24 8.75 -6.74
CA ARG A 262 -5.48 9.45 -5.70
C ARG A 262 -6.17 9.26 -4.35
N ILE A 263 -5.58 8.43 -3.49
CA ILE A 263 -6.15 8.07 -2.19
C ILE A 263 -5.29 8.71 -1.09
N ILE A 264 -5.91 9.45 -0.18
CA ILE A 264 -5.23 10.00 0.99
C ILE A 264 -5.92 9.56 2.28
N PHE A 265 -5.15 8.96 3.18
CA PHE A 265 -5.60 8.61 4.52
C PHE A 265 -5.25 9.75 5.49
N PHE A 266 -6.18 10.09 6.37
CA PHE A 266 -5.97 11.02 7.46
C PHE A 266 -6.02 10.29 8.80
N SER A 267 -5.10 10.65 9.69
CA SER A 267 -5.17 10.33 11.11
C SER A 267 -4.30 11.30 11.89
N PRO A 268 -4.68 11.76 13.09
CA PRO A 268 -3.71 12.33 14.02
C PRO A 268 -2.61 11.31 14.36
N PRO A 269 -1.43 11.74 14.86
CA PRO A 269 -0.43 10.81 15.38
C PRO A 269 -1.01 9.86 16.44
N PRO A 270 -0.58 8.58 16.48
CA PRO A 270 0.54 8.01 15.73
C PRO A 270 0.20 7.66 14.27
N ILE A 271 1.05 8.06 13.33
CA ILE A 271 0.77 7.91 11.88
C ILE A 271 1.34 6.62 11.28
N GLY A 272 2.27 5.94 11.96
CA GLY A 272 2.93 4.73 11.44
C GLY A 272 1.98 3.61 11.04
N VAL A 273 0.93 3.40 11.83
CA VAL A 273 -0.15 2.44 11.53
C VAL A 273 -0.81 2.76 10.18
N VAL A 274 -0.99 4.04 9.88
CA VAL A 274 -1.61 4.51 8.64
C VAL A 274 -0.65 4.39 7.47
N CYS A 275 0.66 4.51 7.69
CA CYS A 275 1.66 4.12 6.68
C CYS A 275 1.51 2.65 6.27
N TYR A 276 1.18 1.75 7.20
CA TYR A 276 0.85 0.36 6.84
C TYR A 276 -0.45 0.26 6.06
N ARG A 277 -1.49 1.06 6.37
CA ARG A 277 -2.72 1.13 5.55
C ARG A 277 -2.41 1.55 4.11
N VAL A 278 -1.48 2.49 3.91
CA VAL A 278 -0.97 2.86 2.58
C VAL A 278 -0.31 1.66 1.88
N TYR A 279 0.61 0.98 2.57
CA TYR A 279 1.28 -0.23 2.05
C TYR A 279 0.27 -1.30 1.62
N CYS A 280 -0.67 -1.65 2.51
CA CYS A 280 -1.69 -2.67 2.24
C CYS A 280 -2.59 -2.28 1.06
N THR A 281 -2.97 -1.00 0.96
CA THR A 281 -3.78 -0.50 -0.16
C THR A 281 -3.04 -0.65 -1.50
N ILE A 282 -1.74 -0.39 -1.53
CA ILE A 282 -0.92 -0.64 -2.72
C ILE A 282 -0.86 -2.14 -3.03
N SER A 283 -0.70 -2.98 -2.01
CA SER A 283 -0.65 -4.44 -2.18
C SER A 283 -1.93 -5.02 -2.79
N LEU A 284 -3.10 -4.37 -2.59
CA LEU A 284 -4.35 -4.75 -3.25
C LEU A 284 -4.28 -4.68 -4.79
N THR A 285 -3.35 -3.89 -5.34
CA THR A 285 -3.17 -3.75 -6.79
C THR A 285 -2.33 -4.87 -7.40
N ALA A 286 -1.68 -5.71 -6.59
CA ALA A 286 -0.93 -6.86 -7.08
C ALA A 286 -1.88 -7.90 -7.70
N HIS A 287 -1.74 -8.14 -9.00
CA HIS A 287 -2.59 -9.06 -9.75
C HIS A 287 -1.78 -9.76 -10.85
N ARG A 288 -2.29 -10.93 -11.30
CA ARG A 288 -1.69 -11.75 -12.36
C ARG A 288 -2.42 -11.62 -13.71
N MET A 289 -3.34 -10.66 -13.85
CA MET A 289 -4.15 -10.52 -15.08
C MET A 289 -3.38 -9.73 -16.14
N SER A 290 -3.02 -10.40 -17.23
CA SER A 290 -2.28 -9.80 -18.34
C SER A 290 -3.05 -8.67 -19.03
N GLU A 291 -4.38 -8.71 -18.99
CA GLU A 291 -5.29 -7.77 -19.67
C GLU A 291 -5.33 -6.37 -19.04
N ILE A 292 -5.00 -6.28 -17.74
CA ILE A 292 -5.04 -5.03 -16.96
C ILE A 292 -3.69 -4.29 -17.05
N GLY A 293 -2.66 -4.95 -17.62
CA GLY A 293 -1.30 -4.45 -17.71
C GLY A 293 -0.60 -4.50 -16.35
N GLN A 294 0.70 -4.81 -16.36
CA GLN A 294 1.48 -4.84 -15.12
C GLN A 294 1.72 -3.40 -14.65
N TRP A 295 1.08 -3.01 -13.54
CA TRP A 295 1.26 -1.71 -12.90
C TRP A 295 1.41 -1.93 -11.40
N SER A 296 2.49 -1.39 -10.83
CA SER A 296 2.67 -1.31 -9.38
C SER A 296 2.69 0.15 -8.98
N ALA A 297 1.65 0.59 -8.26
CA ALA A 297 1.65 1.93 -7.70
C ALA A 297 2.72 2.01 -6.60
N GLN A 298 3.56 3.02 -6.63
CA GLN A 298 4.53 3.25 -5.55
C GLN A 298 3.84 3.97 -4.38
N PRO A 299 4.05 3.52 -3.12
CA PRO A 299 3.49 4.21 -1.97
C PRO A 299 4.15 5.57 -1.78
N PHE A 300 3.35 6.62 -1.59
CA PHE A 300 3.88 7.94 -1.18
C PHE A 300 4.11 8.00 0.34
N PHE A 301 3.42 7.13 1.08
CA PHE A 301 3.39 7.09 2.54
C PHE A 301 3.08 8.47 3.14
N TYR A 302 3.79 8.90 4.19
CA TYR A 302 3.51 10.15 4.88
C TYR A 302 3.83 11.37 4.01
N VAL A 303 2.84 12.26 3.91
CA VAL A 303 2.89 13.55 3.22
C VAL A 303 2.37 14.67 4.11
N ASN A 304 2.87 15.88 3.89
CA ASN A 304 2.50 17.08 4.63
C ASN A 304 2.17 18.26 3.68
N ILE A 305 1.91 19.44 4.24
CA ILE A 305 1.55 20.64 3.45
C ILE A 305 2.62 21.03 2.43
N ALA A 306 3.90 20.71 2.67
CA ALA A 306 4.99 21.01 1.75
C ALA A 306 4.92 20.13 0.48
N ASP A 307 4.19 19.02 0.53
CA ASP A 307 4.06 18.08 -0.59
C ASP A 307 2.87 18.38 -1.50
N MET A 308 2.10 19.43 -1.22
CA MET A 308 0.86 19.73 -1.94
C MET A 308 1.05 19.90 -3.45
N ASP A 309 2.10 20.62 -3.87
CA ASP A 309 2.36 20.88 -5.28
C ASP A 309 2.72 19.59 -6.01
N THR A 310 3.56 18.75 -5.38
CA THR A 310 3.88 17.40 -5.86
C THR A 310 2.61 16.58 -6.00
N LEU A 311 1.77 16.48 -4.96
CA LEU A 311 0.51 15.73 -5.00
C LEU A 311 -0.48 16.26 -6.05
N GLY A 312 -0.50 17.57 -6.29
CA GLY A 312 -1.34 18.18 -7.32
C GLY A 312 -0.92 17.80 -8.75
N SER A 313 0.36 17.52 -8.97
CA SER A 313 0.90 17.07 -10.26
C SER A 313 0.73 15.57 -10.50
N GLU A 314 0.62 14.78 -9.44
CA GLU A 314 0.54 13.34 -9.50
C GLU A 314 -0.85 12.86 -9.91
N LYS A 315 -0.90 11.93 -10.87
CA LYS A 315 -2.16 11.36 -11.36
C LYS A 315 -2.67 10.22 -10.49
N VAL A 316 -1.75 9.54 -9.80
CA VAL A 316 -2.00 8.31 -9.05
C VAL A 316 -1.10 8.30 -7.84
N TYR A 317 -1.68 8.17 -6.64
CA TYR A 317 -0.90 7.96 -5.43
C TYR A 317 -1.77 7.34 -4.33
N VAL A 318 -1.11 6.70 -3.37
CA VAL A 318 -1.69 6.38 -2.07
C VAL A 318 -0.77 6.96 -1.00
N ALA A 319 -1.31 7.82 -0.15
CA ALA A 319 -0.56 8.56 0.86
C ALA A 319 -1.32 8.64 2.18
N CYS A 320 -0.65 9.02 3.26
CA CYS A 320 -1.26 9.34 4.54
C CYS A 320 -0.76 10.68 5.08
N THR A 321 -1.56 11.35 5.90
CA THR A 321 -1.21 12.65 6.47
C THR A 321 -1.83 12.82 7.86
N THR A 322 -1.18 13.66 8.68
CA THR A 322 -1.69 14.11 9.98
C THR A 322 -2.43 15.44 9.89
N GLU A 323 -2.48 16.04 8.70
CA GLU A 323 -2.93 17.40 8.53
C GLU A 323 -4.38 17.48 8.03
N LYS A 324 -5.27 17.91 8.91
CA LYS A 324 -6.71 17.99 8.60
C LYS A 324 -7.05 18.95 7.46
N ILE A 325 -6.16 19.88 7.13
CA ILE A 325 -6.33 20.83 6.02
C ILE A 325 -6.60 20.13 4.69
N PHE A 326 -6.04 18.93 4.49
CA PHE A 326 -6.28 18.14 3.28
C PHE A 326 -7.77 17.88 3.07
N GLN A 327 -8.58 17.69 4.12
CA GLN A 327 -10.03 17.46 4.01
C GLN A 327 -10.76 18.55 3.20
N SER A 328 -10.28 19.80 3.27
CA SER A 328 -10.87 20.93 2.55
C SER A 328 -10.31 21.12 1.13
N LYS A 329 -9.18 20.51 0.81
CA LYS A 329 -8.46 20.67 -0.45
C LYS A 329 -8.78 19.52 -1.41
N THR A 330 -10.04 19.45 -1.81
CA THR A 330 -10.60 18.30 -2.56
C THR A 330 -10.02 18.13 -3.96
N SER A 331 -9.31 19.14 -4.50
CA SER A 331 -8.57 19.03 -5.75
C SER A 331 -7.35 18.10 -5.67
N LEU A 332 -6.81 17.87 -4.47
CA LEU A 332 -5.58 17.10 -4.29
C LEU A 332 -5.80 15.59 -4.39
N TYR A 333 -6.98 15.10 -4.03
CA TYR A 333 -7.28 13.67 -3.97
C TYR A 333 -8.58 13.32 -4.67
N ASP A 334 -8.77 12.03 -4.93
CA ASP A 334 -10.01 11.46 -5.44
C ASP A 334 -10.83 10.82 -4.30
N LEU A 335 -10.14 10.23 -3.32
CA LEU A 335 -10.70 9.67 -2.10
C LEU A 335 -9.92 10.15 -0.87
N TYR A 336 -10.63 10.72 0.10
CA TYR A 336 -10.14 11.01 1.44
C TYR A 336 -10.70 10.01 2.43
N VAL A 337 -9.84 9.39 3.23
CA VAL A 337 -10.22 8.37 4.20
C VAL A 337 -9.90 8.87 5.60
N ASP A 338 -10.93 9.05 6.43
CA ASP A 338 -10.81 9.40 7.85
C ASP A 338 -11.28 8.23 8.68
N ASN A 339 -10.35 7.51 9.30
CA ASN A 339 -10.62 6.23 9.97
C ASN A 339 -11.28 5.23 8.99
N GLN A 340 -12.56 4.89 9.18
CA GLN A 340 -13.34 4.04 8.27
C GLN A 340 -14.25 4.85 7.33
N ASN A 341 -14.25 6.18 7.41
CA ASN A 341 -15.13 7.05 6.61
C ASN A 341 -14.47 7.42 5.29
N PHE A 342 -15.17 7.16 4.18
CA PHE A 342 -14.68 7.41 2.83
C PHE A 342 -15.41 8.64 2.31
N VAL A 343 -14.66 9.67 1.95
CA VAL A 343 -15.16 10.97 1.53
C VAL A 343 -14.62 11.29 0.15
N SER A 344 -15.52 11.65 -0.76
CA SER A 344 -15.17 12.10 -2.11
C SER A 344 -16.22 13.10 -2.59
N GLU A 345 -15.79 14.17 -3.25
CA GLU A 345 -16.68 15.12 -3.92
C GLU A 345 -16.98 14.72 -5.38
N ILE A 346 -16.33 13.66 -5.88
CA ILE A 346 -16.47 13.22 -7.27
C ILE A 346 -17.70 12.29 -7.38
N PRO A 347 -18.78 12.68 -8.11
CA PRO A 347 -20.03 11.91 -8.13
C PRO A 347 -19.87 10.47 -8.63
N MET A 348 -18.96 10.22 -9.58
CA MET A 348 -18.68 8.88 -10.07
C MET A 348 -18.03 8.00 -9.00
N ILE A 349 -17.14 8.57 -8.18
CA ILE A 349 -16.49 7.85 -7.08
C ILE A 349 -17.50 7.59 -5.97
N GLN A 350 -18.36 8.55 -5.65
CA GLN A 350 -19.45 8.34 -4.69
C GLN A 350 -20.32 7.12 -5.01
N LYS A 351 -20.62 6.89 -6.29
CA LYS A 351 -21.32 5.68 -6.74
C LYS A 351 -20.51 4.39 -6.53
N LEU A 352 -19.19 4.46 -6.70
CA LEU A 352 -18.26 3.33 -6.51
C LEU A 352 -17.97 3.01 -5.04
N MET A 353 -18.25 3.94 -4.12
CA MET A 353 -18.06 3.76 -2.67
C MET A 353 -19.10 2.82 -2.04
N GLY A 354 -20.19 2.49 -2.73
CA GLY A 354 -21.14 1.49 -2.27
C GLY A 354 -20.54 0.08 -2.29
N THR A 355 -20.85 -0.71 -1.26
CA THR A 355 -20.60 -2.15 -1.25
C THR A 355 -21.76 -2.88 -1.92
N SER A 356 -21.43 -3.87 -2.76
CA SER A 356 -22.42 -4.73 -3.42
C SER A 356 -22.60 -6.06 -2.68
N PHE A 357 -23.67 -6.79 -2.98
CA PHE A 357 -23.86 -8.17 -2.49
C PHE A 357 -22.68 -9.08 -2.86
N ALA A 358 -22.07 -8.86 -4.03
CA ALA A 358 -20.89 -9.58 -4.47
C ALA A 358 -19.67 -9.24 -3.60
N ASP A 359 -19.48 -7.97 -3.20
CA ASP A 359 -18.38 -7.57 -2.32
C ASP A 359 -18.51 -8.21 -0.94
N ARG A 360 -19.73 -8.25 -0.39
CA ARG A 360 -20.01 -8.95 0.88
C ARG A 360 -19.70 -10.44 0.79
N THR A 361 -20.17 -11.10 -0.27
CA THR A 361 -19.91 -12.54 -0.48
C THR A 361 -18.41 -12.82 -0.58
N LYS A 362 -17.67 -11.98 -1.31
CA LYS A 362 -16.20 -12.11 -1.42
C LYS A 362 -15.51 -11.87 -0.08
N TYR A 363 -15.97 -10.91 0.72
CA TYR A 363 -15.43 -10.66 2.05
C TYR A 363 -15.63 -11.86 2.98
N GLU A 364 -16.82 -12.43 3.01
CA GLU A 364 -17.12 -13.65 3.78
C GLU A 364 -16.24 -14.83 3.33
N GLN A 365 -15.95 -14.95 2.03
CA GLN A 365 -15.01 -15.95 1.51
C GLN A 365 -13.56 -15.68 1.95
N LEU A 366 -13.11 -14.43 1.93
CA LEU A 366 -11.78 -14.05 2.41
C LEU A 366 -11.59 -14.39 3.90
N CYS A 367 -12.57 -14.09 4.76
CA CYS A 367 -12.51 -14.45 6.18
C CYS A 367 -12.44 -15.97 6.40
N LYS A 368 -13.14 -16.77 5.57
CA LYS A 368 -13.08 -18.23 5.63
C LYS A 368 -11.71 -18.76 5.23
N LEU A 369 -11.12 -18.23 4.14
CA LEU A 369 -9.79 -18.61 3.68
C LEU A 369 -8.73 -18.31 4.75
N GLN A 370 -8.80 -17.14 5.37
CA GLN A 370 -7.90 -16.77 6.46
C GLN A 370 -8.01 -17.74 7.64
N SER A 371 -9.23 -18.07 8.07
CA SER A 371 -9.46 -19.01 9.18
C SER A 371 -8.86 -20.40 8.89
N GLN A 372 -8.87 -20.84 7.63
CA GLN A 372 -8.26 -22.09 7.20
C GLN A 372 -6.73 -22.04 7.22
N VAL A 373 -6.14 -20.92 6.78
CA VAL A 373 -4.68 -20.71 6.81
C VAL A 373 -4.17 -20.67 8.25
N SER A 374 -4.88 -19.97 9.15
CA SER A 374 -4.54 -19.93 10.59
C SER A 374 -4.71 -21.29 11.26
N ALA A 375 -5.75 -22.07 10.93
CA ALA A 375 -5.98 -23.40 11.50
C ALA A 375 -4.97 -24.47 11.04
N GLN A 376 -4.30 -24.26 9.90
CA GLN A 376 -3.23 -25.15 9.42
C GLN A 376 -1.87 -24.86 10.07
N GLN A 377 -1.77 -23.79 10.84
CA GLN A 377 -0.52 -23.28 11.41
C GLN A 377 -0.75 -22.93 12.88
N ASP A 378 -0.74 -23.93 13.78
CA ASP A 378 -0.93 -23.82 15.24
C ASP A 378 -0.01 -22.77 15.90
N LEU A 379 -0.37 -21.48 15.88
CA LEU A 379 0.40 -20.43 16.55
C LEU A 379 -0.51 -19.40 17.23
N ASN A 380 -0.56 -19.50 18.56
CA ASN A 380 -0.95 -18.42 19.46
C ASN A 380 0.07 -17.28 19.33
N THR A 381 -0.35 -16.15 18.78
CA THR A 381 0.25 -14.86 19.07
C THR A 381 -0.85 -13.95 19.58
N GLU A 382 -1.01 -13.92 20.91
CA GLU A 382 -1.79 -12.88 21.60
C GLU A 382 -0.96 -11.59 21.60
N ASP A 383 -0.71 -11.01 20.43
CA ASP A 383 -0.26 -9.62 20.36
C ASP A 383 -1.52 -8.74 20.46
N ASP A 384 -1.53 -7.78 21.39
CA ASP A 384 -2.64 -6.85 21.60
C ASP A 384 -2.91 -6.02 20.32
N GLU A 385 -3.81 -6.53 19.46
CA GLU A 385 -4.10 -6.00 18.11
C GLU A 385 -4.79 -4.63 18.11
N THR A 386 -5.10 -4.07 19.27
CA THR A 386 -5.89 -2.83 19.40
C THR A 386 -5.18 -1.59 18.84
N TRP A 387 -3.85 -1.62 18.71
CA TRP A 387 -3.07 -0.51 18.16
C TRP A 387 -3.37 -0.24 16.68
N PHE A 388 -3.81 -1.25 15.91
CA PHE A 388 -4.10 -1.09 14.48
C PHE A 388 -5.42 -0.35 14.21
N MET A 389 -6.33 -0.38 15.17
CA MET A 389 -7.69 0.19 15.09
C MET A 389 -7.75 1.67 15.45
N ARG A 390 -6.63 2.24 15.93
CA ARG A 390 -6.54 3.65 16.35
C ARG A 390 -6.45 4.62 15.17
#